data_AF-A0A382VRS6-F1
#
_entry.id   AF-A0A382VRS6-F1
#
_cell.length_a   1.000
_cell.length_b   1.000
_cell.length_c   1.000
_cell.angle_alpha   90.00
_cell.angle_beta   90.00
_cell.angle_gamma   90.00
#
_symmetry.space_group_name_H-M   'P 1'
#
loop_
_entity.id
_entity.type
_entity.pdbx_description
1 polymer ?
#
loop_
_entity_poly.entity_id
_entity_poly.type
_entity_poly.pdbx_seq_one_letter_code
_entity_poly.pdbx_strand_id
1 'polypeptide(L)'
;MHNTNFYLKIIFCSIILFSCGGKKSTAEVSPDADDNEMQESSFGGNEYVVSGDANVERNMPEIIEDLRMDIKKLKAELDYQHENLSEMKAQSQIWANPFAIYNKEIVLGNGSSVFGKIVYQDQDVMKVETLIGQLIINRNTIV
;
A
#
# COMPACT_ATOMS: atom_id res chain seq x y z
N MET A 1 2.94 38.03 17.14
CA MET A 1 2.81 36.69 16.56
C MET A 1 3.60 35.66 17.41
N HIS A 2 3.22 35.43 18.67
CA HIS A 2 3.91 34.49 19.57
C HIS A 2 2.98 33.40 20.15
N ASN A 3 1.68 33.45 19.82
CA ASN A 3 0.66 32.58 20.42
C ASN A 3 0.33 31.35 19.57
N THR A 4 0.58 31.37 18.26
CA THR A 4 0.32 30.22 17.36
C THR A 4 1.22 29.03 17.65
N ASN A 5 2.50 29.27 17.98
CA ASN A 5 3.43 28.22 18.39
C ASN A 5 3.08 27.61 19.75
N PHE A 6 2.43 28.37 20.64
CA PHE A 6 1.98 27.86 21.94
C PHE A 6 0.73 26.96 21.81
N TYR A 7 -0.24 27.38 21.00
CA TYR A 7 -1.42 26.54 20.70
C TYR A 7 -1.05 25.25 19.96
N LEU A 8 -0.07 25.28 19.06
CA LEU A 8 0.42 24.10 18.38
C LEU A 8 1.02 23.06 19.34
N LYS A 9 1.72 23.52 20.39
CA LYS A 9 2.24 22.63 21.45
C LYS A 9 1.14 22.04 22.34
N ILE A 10 0.08 22.80 22.62
CA ILE A 10 -1.07 22.29 23.39
C ILE A 10 -1.82 21.19 22.61
N ILE A 11 -1.99 21.36 21.29
CA ILE A 11 -2.62 20.34 20.43
C ILE A 11 -1.79 19.05 20.37
N PHE A 12 -0.46 19.15 20.33
CA PHE A 12 0.40 17.97 20.31
C PHE A 12 0.40 17.21 21.65
N CYS A 13 0.29 17.92 22.78
CA CYS A 13 0.23 17.30 24.10
C CYS A 13 -1.11 16.58 24.38
N SER A 14 -2.23 17.01 23.80
CA SER A 14 -3.54 16.38 24.06
C SER A 14 -3.70 15.02 23.37
N ILE A 15 -3.00 14.78 22.27
CA ILE A 15 -3.05 13.50 21.52
C ILE A 15 -2.30 12.38 22.26
N ILE A 16 -1.30 12.71 23.07
CA ILE A 16 -0.45 11.74 23.77
C ILE A 16 -1.15 11.14 25.02
N LEU A 17 -2.21 11.77 25.52
CA LEU A 17 -2.90 11.33 26.75
C LEU A 17 -4.12 10.43 26.52
N PHE A 18 -4.46 10.06 25.29
CA PHE A 18 -5.61 9.19 24.98
C PHE A 18 -5.27 7.72 24.71
N SER A 19 -4.05 7.26 24.98
CA SER A 19 -3.66 5.86 24.71
C SER A 19 -3.28 5.09 25.97
N CYS A 20 -4.28 4.74 26.78
CA CYS A 20 -4.24 3.55 27.64
C CYS A 20 -5.63 3.21 28.21
N GLY A 21 -6.22 2.08 27.78
CA GLY A 21 -7.41 1.54 28.45
C GLY A 21 -8.35 0.68 27.60
N GLY A 22 -7.87 -0.44 27.05
CA GLY A 22 -8.74 -1.44 26.40
C GLY A 22 -8.36 -2.86 26.81
N LYS A 23 -9.15 -3.47 27.71
CA LYS A 23 -8.98 -4.85 28.18
C LYS A 23 -9.36 -5.85 27.07
N LYS A 24 -8.58 -6.93 26.99
CA LYS A 24 -8.79 -8.07 26.09
C LYS A 24 -9.93 -8.95 26.63
N SER A 25 -10.91 -9.30 25.80
CA SER A 25 -11.77 -10.46 26.01
C SER A 25 -11.68 -11.37 24.79
N THR A 26 -11.04 -12.52 24.99
CA THR A 26 -11.07 -13.67 24.10
C THR A 26 -12.48 -14.26 24.10
N ALA A 27 -13.17 -14.17 22.97
CA ALA A 27 -14.33 -15.02 22.69
C ALA A 27 -13.90 -15.98 21.57
N GLU A 28 -13.53 -17.19 21.97
CA GLU A 28 -13.44 -18.32 21.06
C GLU A 28 -14.86 -18.84 20.84
N VAL A 29 -15.32 -18.91 19.59
CA VAL A 29 -16.49 -19.71 19.21
C VAL A 29 -16.13 -20.50 17.96
N SER A 30 -16.02 -21.81 18.15
CA SER A 30 -15.92 -22.88 17.15
C SER A 30 -17.33 -23.23 16.63
N PRO A 31 -17.49 -23.71 15.39
CA PRO A 31 -18.80 -23.97 14.80
C PRO A 31 -19.33 -25.37 15.17
N ASP A 32 -20.63 -25.54 14.95
CA ASP A 32 -21.43 -26.79 14.83
C ASP A 32 -22.41 -27.08 15.97
N ALA A 33 -23.70 -26.84 15.69
CA ALA A 33 -24.82 -27.66 16.16
C ALA A 33 -26.02 -27.45 15.21
N ASP A 34 -26.21 -28.46 14.37
CA ASP A 34 -27.44 -28.87 13.68
C ASP A 34 -28.59 -28.98 14.70
N ASP A 35 -29.77 -28.45 14.36
CA ASP A 35 -31.04 -28.94 14.86
C ASP A 35 -32.13 -28.57 13.84
N ASN A 36 -32.43 -29.54 12.99
CA ASN A 36 -33.63 -29.62 12.17
C ASN A 36 -34.86 -29.87 13.06
N GLU A 37 -35.85 -28.97 13.03
CA GLU A 37 -37.25 -29.35 13.29
C GLU A 37 -38.12 -28.96 12.10
N MET A 38 -38.57 -30.01 11.39
CA MET A 38 -39.60 -29.96 10.36
C MET A 38 -40.96 -30.06 11.03
N GLN A 39 -41.90 -29.19 10.66
CA GLN A 39 -43.32 -29.42 10.86
C GLN A 39 -44.02 -29.35 9.49
N GLU A 40 -44.48 -30.52 9.03
CA GLU A 40 -45.26 -30.70 7.81
C GLU A 40 -46.59 -29.94 7.87
N SER A 41 -46.97 -29.32 6.74
CA SER A 41 -48.37 -29.21 6.37
C SER A 41 -48.56 -29.41 4.87
N SER A 42 -49.07 -30.59 4.54
CA SER A 42 -49.93 -30.98 3.42
C SER A 42 -49.67 -30.40 2.01
N PHE A 43 -49.28 -31.34 1.16
CA PHE A 43 -49.38 -31.38 -0.30
C PHE A 43 -50.69 -30.79 -0.84
N GLY A 44 -50.57 -29.70 -1.59
CA GLY A 44 -51.59 -29.20 -2.52
C GLY A 44 -50.86 -28.80 -3.79
N GLY A 45 -50.94 -29.64 -4.82
CA GLY A 45 -50.24 -29.43 -6.09
C GLY A 45 -50.65 -28.10 -6.72
N ASN A 46 -49.71 -27.17 -6.79
CA ASN A 46 -49.73 -26.07 -7.74
C ASN A 46 -48.57 -26.28 -8.71
N GLU A 47 -48.92 -26.66 -9.93
CA GLU A 47 -48.08 -26.47 -11.10
C GLU A 47 -47.64 -24.99 -11.11
N TYR A 48 -46.39 -24.73 -10.70
CA TYR A 48 -45.78 -23.42 -10.85
C TYR A 48 -45.47 -23.26 -12.34
N VAL A 49 -46.47 -22.81 -13.09
CA VAL A 49 -46.24 -22.16 -14.36
C VAL A 49 -45.41 -20.92 -14.03
N VAL A 50 -44.09 -21.05 -14.18
CA VAL A 50 -43.17 -19.92 -14.34
C VAL A 50 -43.62 -19.21 -15.60
N SER A 51 -44.60 -18.31 -15.49
CA SER A 51 -44.66 -17.18 -16.41
C SER A 51 -43.45 -16.31 -16.08
N GLY A 52 -42.30 -16.73 -16.60
CA GLY A 52 -41.09 -15.96 -16.59
C GLY A 52 -41.43 -14.61 -17.20
N ASP A 53 -41.12 -13.55 -16.45
CA ASP A 53 -41.21 -12.19 -16.92
C ASP A 53 -40.41 -12.11 -18.23
N ALA A 54 -41.10 -12.14 -19.36
CA ALA A 54 -40.52 -12.23 -20.71
C ALA A 54 -39.60 -11.04 -21.03
N ASN A 55 -39.54 -10.04 -20.14
CA ASN A 55 -38.64 -8.91 -20.19
C ASN A 55 -37.23 -9.27 -19.68
N VAL A 56 -37.07 -10.17 -18.69
CA VAL A 56 -35.75 -10.55 -18.17
C VAL A 56 -35.00 -11.42 -19.18
N GLU A 57 -35.69 -12.38 -19.81
CA GLU A 57 -35.12 -13.26 -20.83
C GLU A 57 -34.65 -12.48 -22.08
N ARG A 58 -35.41 -11.45 -22.48
CA ARG A 58 -35.10 -10.61 -23.66
C ARG A 58 -33.93 -9.65 -23.42
N ASN A 59 -33.77 -9.14 -22.19
CA ASN A 59 -32.72 -8.19 -21.83
C ASN A 59 -31.48 -8.87 -21.23
N MET A 60 -31.50 -10.19 -21.04
CA MET A 60 -30.37 -10.99 -20.56
C MET A 60 -29.03 -10.72 -21.29
N PRO A 61 -28.97 -10.61 -22.63
CA PRO A 61 -27.70 -10.31 -23.32
C PRO A 61 -27.16 -8.91 -22.98
N GLU A 62 -28.01 -7.89 -22.83
CA GLU A 62 -27.63 -6.52 -22.45
C GLU A 62 -27.11 -6.49 -21.01
N ILE A 63 -27.81 -7.15 -20.09
CA ILE A 63 -27.38 -7.29 -18.68
C ILE A 63 -26.02 -7.99 -18.59
N ILE A 64 -25.78 -9.04 -19.39
CA ILE A 64 -24.49 -9.74 -19.43
C ILE A 64 -23.39 -8.84 -19.98
N GLU A 65 -23.68 -8.00 -20.97
CA GLU A 65 -22.72 -7.06 -21.54
C GLU A 65 -22.35 -5.96 -20.53
N ASP A 66 -23.33 -5.38 -19.86
CA ASP A 66 -23.12 -4.38 -18.80
C ASP A 66 -22.28 -4.95 -17.66
N LEU A 67 -22.63 -6.15 -17.18
CA LEU A 67 -21.83 -6.82 -16.14
C LEU A 67 -20.40 -7.12 -16.61
N ARG A 68 -20.20 -7.47 -17.89
CA ARG A 68 -18.85 -7.64 -18.46
C ARG A 68 -18.09 -6.32 -18.54
N MET A 69 -18.77 -5.22 -18.85
CA MET A 69 -18.19 -3.88 -18.83
C MET A 69 -17.78 -3.47 -17.43
N ASP A 70 -18.64 -3.70 -16.43
CA ASP A 70 -18.35 -3.40 -15.03
C ASP A 70 -17.18 -4.24 -14.51
N ILE A 71 -17.14 -5.54 -14.81
CA ILE A 71 -16.00 -6.40 -14.46
C ILE A 71 -14.70 -5.86 -15.09
N LYS A 72 -14.74 -5.45 -16.36
CA LYS A 72 -13.56 -4.86 -17.03
C LYS A 72 -13.14 -3.55 -16.38
N LYS A 73 -14.11 -2.69 -16.03
CA LYS A 73 -13.86 -1.41 -15.37
C LYS A 73 -13.23 -1.62 -14.00
N LEU A 74 -13.80 -2.50 -13.18
CA LEU A 74 -13.27 -2.85 -11.87
C LEU A 74 -11.86 -3.45 -11.95
N LYS A 75 -11.61 -4.30 -12.96
CA LYS A 75 -10.27 -4.85 -13.19
C LYS A 75 -9.27 -3.74 -13.55
N ALA A 76 -9.64 -2.82 -14.44
CA ALA A 76 -8.79 -1.70 -14.80
C ALA A 76 -8.50 -0.77 -13.61
N GLU A 77 -9.50 -0.52 -12.76
CA GLU A 77 -9.33 0.27 -11.54
C GLU A 77 -8.43 -0.43 -10.52
N LEU A 78 -8.57 -1.74 -10.36
CA LEU A 78 -7.69 -2.55 -9.52
C LEU A 78 -6.24 -2.51 -10.02
N ASP A 79 -6.03 -2.71 -11.32
CA ASP A 79 -4.70 -2.68 -11.94
C ASP A 79 -4.06 -1.29 -11.77
N TYR A 80 -4.84 -0.22 -11.98
CA TYR A 80 -4.40 1.17 -11.77
C TYR A 80 -4.02 1.45 -10.30
N GLN A 81 -4.86 1.03 -9.34
CA GLN A 81 -4.55 1.18 -7.92
C GLN A 81 -3.32 0.37 -7.51
N HIS A 82 -3.15 -0.83 -8.07
CA HIS A 82 -1.98 -1.66 -7.83
C HIS A 82 -0.70 -1.00 -8.33
N GLU A 83 -0.73 -0.43 -9.54
CA GLU A 83 0.40 0.32 -10.10
C GLU A 83 0.78 1.50 -9.22
N ASN A 84 -0.21 2.31 -8.81
CA ASN A 84 0.00 3.45 -7.91
C ASN A 84 0.61 3.01 -6.55
N LEU A 85 0.11 1.92 -5.96
CA LEU A 85 0.65 1.37 -4.72
C LEU A 85 2.09 0.85 -4.90
N SER A 86 2.39 0.26 -6.06
CA SER A 86 3.74 -0.22 -6.37
C SER A 86 4.72 0.94 -6.51
N GLU A 87 4.31 2.03 -7.16
CA GLU A 87 5.11 3.25 -7.31
C GLU A 87 5.33 3.93 -5.95
N MET A 88 4.27 4.14 -5.17
CA MET A 88 4.37 4.70 -3.82
C MET A 88 5.25 3.86 -2.92
N LYS A 89 5.18 2.52 -3.02
CA LYS A 89 6.05 1.62 -2.27
C LYS A 89 7.52 1.79 -2.68
N ALA A 90 7.81 1.89 -3.98
CA ALA A 90 9.17 2.12 -4.46
C ALA A 90 9.72 3.47 -3.97
N GLN A 91 8.92 4.54 -4.05
CA GLN A 91 9.28 5.85 -3.51
C GLN A 91 9.50 5.79 -1.98
N SER A 92 8.61 5.13 -1.24
CA SER A 92 8.72 4.96 0.22
C SER A 92 9.97 4.17 0.63
N GLN A 93 10.36 3.15 -0.13
CA GLN A 93 11.58 2.38 0.13
C GLN A 93 12.85 3.24 0.03
N ILE A 94 12.89 4.20 -0.90
CA ILE A 94 13.98 5.18 -1.01
C ILE A 94 14.06 6.05 0.25
N TRP A 95 12.91 6.50 0.76
CA TRP A 95 12.87 7.29 1.99
C TRP A 95 13.17 6.48 3.26
N ALA A 96 12.82 5.19 3.28
CA ALA A 96 13.11 4.29 4.41
C ALA A 96 14.61 4.05 4.59
N ASN A 97 15.38 4.00 3.50
CA ASN A 97 16.84 3.98 3.56
C ASN A 97 17.46 4.81 2.42
N PRO A 98 17.68 6.12 2.63
CA PRO A 98 18.24 6.99 1.60
C PRO A 98 19.70 6.64 1.26
N PHE A 99 20.40 5.87 2.11
CA PHE A 99 21.74 5.38 1.83
C PHE A 99 21.76 4.15 0.92
N ALA A 100 20.62 3.47 0.71
CA ALA A 100 20.56 2.29 -0.17
C ALA A 100 20.88 2.62 -1.63
N ILE A 101 20.62 3.85 -2.06
CA ILE A 101 20.98 4.34 -3.41
C ILE A 101 22.48 4.58 -3.53
N TYR A 102 23.14 4.95 -2.42
CA TYR A 102 24.55 5.25 -2.33
C TYR A 102 25.31 4.04 -1.78
N ASN A 103 25.39 3.00 -2.61
CA ASN A 103 25.91 1.69 -2.22
C ASN A 103 27.44 1.55 -2.32
N LYS A 104 28.18 2.65 -2.50
CA LYS A 104 29.65 2.61 -2.51
C LYS A 104 30.22 3.45 -1.38
N GLU A 105 31.02 2.78 -0.57
CA GLU A 105 31.93 3.41 0.37
C GLU A 105 33.25 3.69 -0.36
N ILE A 106 33.70 4.94 -0.32
CA ILE A 106 34.98 5.38 -0.86
C ILE A 106 35.87 5.71 0.31
N VAL A 107 36.89 4.88 0.54
CA VAL A 107 37.84 5.06 1.62
C VAL A 107 38.95 5.99 1.16
N LEU A 108 39.13 7.08 1.88
CA LEU A 108 40.20 8.04 1.63
C LEU A 108 41.45 7.66 2.44
N GLY A 109 42.63 8.04 1.94
CA GLY A 109 43.92 7.74 2.56
C GLY A 109 44.14 8.39 3.92
N ASN A 110 43.29 9.34 4.31
CA ASN A 110 43.25 9.93 5.65
C ASN A 110 42.38 9.13 6.65
N GLY A 111 41.80 7.99 6.22
CA GLY A 111 40.92 7.15 7.03
C GLY A 111 39.45 7.58 7.05
N SER A 112 39.07 8.66 6.36
CA SER A 112 37.66 9.05 6.22
C SER A 112 36.98 8.25 5.11
N SER A 113 35.69 7.94 5.28
CA SER A 113 34.87 7.27 4.27
C SER A 113 33.79 8.20 3.72
N VAL A 114 33.62 8.19 2.40
CA VAL A 114 32.55 8.91 1.69
C VAL A 114 31.59 7.91 1.09
N PHE A 115 30.30 8.03 1.41
CA PHE A 115 29.24 7.23 0.80
C PHE A 115 28.62 7.98 -0.37
N GLY A 116 28.60 7.35 -1.54
CA GLY A 116 28.07 7.99 -2.74
C GLY A 116 27.95 7.06 -3.94
N LYS A 117 27.42 7.61 -5.03
CA LYS A 117 27.28 6.98 -6.34
C LYS A 117 28.34 7.56 -7.24
N ILE A 118 29.18 6.69 -7.83
CA ILE A 118 30.21 7.14 -8.77
C ILE A 118 29.51 7.47 -10.11
N VAL A 119 29.52 8.75 -10.48
CA VAL A 119 28.90 9.25 -11.72
C VAL A 119 29.92 9.29 -12.85
N TYR A 120 31.19 9.54 -12.52
CA TYR A 120 32.28 9.58 -13.48
C TYR A 120 33.59 9.19 -12.80
N GLN A 121 34.46 8.50 -13.53
CA GLN A 121 35.76 8.09 -13.03
C GLN A 121 36.79 8.12 -14.17
N ASP A 122 37.90 8.79 -13.92
CA ASP A 122 39.07 8.85 -14.80
C ASP A 122 40.35 8.50 -14.01
N GLN A 123 41.53 8.61 -14.63
CA GLN A 123 42.82 8.31 -14.00
C GLN A 123 43.13 9.25 -12.83
N ASP A 124 42.83 10.55 -12.96
CA ASP A 124 43.20 11.55 -11.94
C ASP A 124 42.06 11.91 -10.98
N VAL A 125 40.81 11.81 -11.45
CA VAL A 125 39.64 12.32 -10.72
C VAL A 125 38.44 11.37 -10.76
N MET A 126 37.64 11.41 -9.71
CA MET A 126 36.37 10.70 -9.58
C MET A 126 35.28 11.68 -9.18
N LYS A 127 34.14 11.66 -9.87
CA LYS A 127 32.94 12.43 -9.50
C LYS A 127 31.94 11.50 -8.81
N VAL A 128 31.56 11.90 -7.61
CA VAL A 128 30.72 11.10 -6.71
C VAL A 128 29.53 11.95 -6.32
N GLU A 129 28.33 11.44 -6.56
CA GLU A 129 27.11 12.05 -6.07
C GLU A 129 26.82 11.51 -4.67
N THR A 130 26.64 12.41 -3.72
CA THR A 130 26.31 12.13 -2.32
C THR A 130 24.92 12.69 -2.00
N LEU A 131 24.37 12.39 -0.82
CA LEU A 131 23.08 12.92 -0.38
C LEU A 131 23.01 14.46 -0.36
N ILE A 132 24.13 15.12 -0.14
CA ILE A 132 24.20 16.59 -0.01
C ILE A 132 24.68 17.29 -1.28
N GLY A 133 25.02 16.53 -2.33
CA GLY A 133 25.51 17.09 -3.60
C GLY A 133 26.64 16.29 -4.24
N GLN A 134 27.25 16.87 -5.26
CA GLN A 134 28.34 16.25 -6.02
C GLN A 134 29.70 16.62 -5.43
N LEU A 135 30.57 15.62 -5.30
CA LEU A 135 31.95 15.76 -4.85
C LEU A 135 32.90 15.30 -5.96
N ILE A 136 33.96 16.07 -6.19
CA ILE A 136 35.06 15.68 -7.07
C ILE A 136 36.23 15.29 -6.17
N ILE A 137 36.62 14.02 -6.22
CA ILE A 137 37.69 13.44 -5.41
C ILE A 137 38.88 13.15 -6.31
N ASN A 138 40.09 13.47 -5.83
CA ASN A 138 41.31 13.07 -6.52
C ASN A 138 41.56 11.56 -6.30
N ARG A 139 41.87 10.82 -7.36
CA ARG A 139 42.02 9.37 -7.28
C ARG A 139 43.21 8.96 -6.41
N ASN A 140 44.23 9.81 -6.28
CA ASN A 140 45.44 9.56 -5.49
C ASN A 140 45.16 9.61 -3.97
N THR A 141 44.00 10.12 -3.56
CA THR A 141 43.59 10.18 -2.15
C THR A 141 42.69 9.01 -1.76
N ILE A 142 42.41 8.08 -2.66
CA ILE A 142 41.54 6.91 -2.44
C ILE A 142 42.43 5.67 -2.23
N VAL A 143 42.04 4.79 -1.30
CA VAL A 143 42.76 3.54 -0.98
C VAL A 143 42.00 2.33 -1.50
#